data_AF-A0A3D5QB05-F1
#
_entry.id   AF-A0A3D5QB05-F1
#
_cell.length_a   1.000
_cell.length_b   1.000
_cell.length_c   1.000
_cell.angle_alpha   90.00
_cell.angle_beta   90.00
_cell.angle_gamma   90.00
#
_symmetry.space_group_name_H-M   'P 1'
#
loop_
_entity.id
_entity.type
_entity.pdbx_description
1 polymer ?
#
loop_
_entity_poly.entity_id
_entity_poly.type
_entity_poly.pdbx_seq_one_letter_code
_entity_poly.pdbx_strand_id
1 'polypeptide(L)'
;MFNKEKGQHTDNNFAVVKVDGKTDRLSESIIHFPYSSIDEYLSKMHKYAILSAKEMKEKGRKFRIHNLIFNPFYRFFKKFVLQKGFLDGFNGYILAIFAFYFVFLKYIRLWELFKDEKNSCNRRW
;
A
#
# COMPACT_ATOMS: atom_id res chain seq x y z
N MET A 1 -13.18 -31.30 1.09
CA MET A 1 -11.70 -31.34 0.94
C MET A 1 -11.34 -30.68 -0.39
N PHE A 2 -10.75 -29.48 -0.36
CA PHE A 2 -10.38 -28.71 -1.56
C PHE A 2 -8.99 -29.15 -2.03
N ASN A 3 -8.89 -29.65 -3.27
CA ASN A 3 -7.66 -30.21 -3.84
C ASN A 3 -6.86 -29.12 -4.57
N LYS A 4 -5.60 -28.91 -4.17
CA LYS A 4 -4.73 -27.77 -4.54
C LYS A 4 -4.06 -27.89 -5.92
N GLU A 5 -4.22 -29.00 -6.64
CA GLU A 5 -3.36 -29.31 -7.79
C GLU A 5 -3.83 -28.78 -9.16
N LYS A 6 -4.96 -28.07 -9.24
CA LYS A 6 -5.53 -27.64 -10.54
C LYS A 6 -5.76 -26.13 -10.69
N GLY A 7 -5.01 -25.30 -9.97
CA GLY A 7 -5.07 -23.85 -10.13
C GLY A 7 -3.93 -23.32 -11.01
N GLN A 8 -4.16 -23.15 -12.31
CA GLN A 8 -3.25 -22.36 -13.14
C GLN A 8 -3.61 -20.87 -13.02
N HIS A 9 -2.64 -20.06 -12.62
CA HIS A 9 -2.78 -18.61 -12.52
C HIS A 9 -2.41 -18.00 -13.88
N THR A 10 -3.38 -17.43 -14.59
CA THR A 10 -3.09 -16.64 -15.80
C THR A 10 -2.90 -15.17 -15.41
N ASP A 11 -1.79 -14.61 -15.85
CA ASP A 11 -1.42 -13.20 -15.83
C ASP A 11 -2.40 -12.36 -16.66
N ASN A 12 -3.44 -11.82 -16.02
CA ASN A 12 -3.99 -10.46 -16.21
C ASN A 12 -5.40 -10.40 -15.62
N ASN A 13 -5.63 -9.37 -14.81
CA ASN A 13 -6.83 -9.11 -14.01
C ASN A 13 -7.05 -10.04 -12.81
N PHE A 14 -6.58 -9.56 -11.66
CA PHE A 14 -7.06 -9.97 -10.35
C PHE A 14 -8.59 -9.98 -10.32
N ALA A 15 -9.17 -11.13 -9.99
CA ALA A 15 -10.57 -11.36 -9.64
C ALA A 15 -11.54 -11.86 -10.73
N VAL A 16 -11.12 -12.77 -11.62
CA VAL A 16 -12.10 -13.72 -12.21
C VAL A 16 -11.53 -15.14 -12.20
N VAL A 17 -12.07 -15.98 -11.31
CA VAL A 17 -11.87 -17.44 -11.37
C VAL A 17 -12.96 -18.00 -12.26
N LYS A 18 -12.60 -18.54 -13.43
CA LYS A 18 -13.51 -19.34 -14.26
C LYS A 18 -13.66 -20.71 -13.61
N VAL A 19 -14.85 -21.01 -13.10
CA VAL A 19 -15.22 -22.34 -12.60
C VAL A 19 -16.14 -23.00 -13.61
N ASP A 20 -15.77 -24.19 -14.08
CA ASP A 20 -16.56 -25.02 -14.99
C ASP A 20 -17.35 -26.03 -14.15
N GLY A 21 -18.50 -25.58 -13.64
CA GLY A 21 -19.37 -26.37 -12.75
C GLY A 21 -20.52 -25.54 -12.15
N LYS A 22 -21.53 -26.21 -11.59
CA LYS A 22 -22.66 -25.53 -10.92
C LYS A 22 -22.14 -24.64 -9.79
N THR A 23 -22.33 -23.34 -9.95
CA THR A 23 -21.97 -22.34 -8.94
C THR A 23 -23.20 -22.06 -8.09
N ASP A 24 -23.10 -22.33 -6.80
CA ASP A 24 -24.11 -21.95 -5.82
C ASP A 24 -23.63 -20.70 -5.06
N ARG A 25 -24.54 -19.78 -4.75
CA ARG A 25 -24.19 -18.53 -4.08
C ARG A 25 -24.12 -18.78 -2.58
N LEU A 26 -22.91 -18.75 -2.02
CA LEU A 26 -22.72 -18.80 -0.58
C LEU A 26 -23.27 -17.50 0.03
N SER A 27 -24.38 -17.61 0.78
CA SER A 27 -25.11 -16.50 1.41
C SER A 27 -24.45 -15.95 2.68
N GLU A 28 -23.36 -16.58 3.13
CA GLU A 28 -22.61 -16.13 4.29
C GLU A 28 -21.44 -15.23 3.85
N SER A 29 -21.40 -14.03 4.42
CA SER A 29 -20.28 -13.12 4.31
C SER A 29 -19.05 -13.77 4.95
N ILE A 30 -18.10 -14.25 4.15
CA ILE A 30 -16.80 -14.66 4.65
C ILE A 30 -16.16 -13.42 5.28
N ILE A 31 -16.18 -13.33 6.60
CA ILE A 31 -15.46 -12.30 7.36
C ILE A 31 -13.99 -12.67 7.29
N HIS A 32 -13.35 -12.40 6.15
CA HIS A 32 -11.93 -12.57 6.01
C HIS A 32 -11.28 -11.41 6.78
N PHE A 33 -10.95 -11.62 8.06
CA PHE A 33 -10.00 -10.76 8.77
C PHE A 33 -8.64 -10.97 8.08
N PRO A 34 -8.17 -10.06 7.21
CA PRO A 34 -6.98 -10.31 6.40
C PRO A 34 -5.67 -10.11 7.19
N TYR A 35 -5.79 -9.84 8.49
CA TYR A 35 -4.72 -9.41 9.37
C TYR A 35 -4.96 -10.00 10.75
N SER A 36 -4.11 -10.96 11.14
CA SER A 36 -4.15 -11.55 12.49
C SER A 36 -3.37 -10.73 13.51
N SER A 37 -2.44 -9.89 13.04
CA SER A 37 -1.54 -9.08 13.89
C SER A 37 -1.18 -7.75 13.25
N ILE A 38 -0.86 -6.75 14.09
CA ILE A 38 -0.37 -5.42 13.67
C ILE A 38 0.92 -5.53 12.84
N ASP A 39 1.81 -6.46 13.19
CA ASP A 39 3.06 -6.70 12.44
C ASP A 39 2.82 -7.13 10.99
N GLU A 40 1.79 -7.93 10.75
CA GLU A 40 1.43 -8.37 9.41
C GLU A 40 0.87 -7.20 8.59
N TYR A 41 0.06 -6.35 9.23
CA TYR A 41 -0.44 -5.12 8.64
C TYR A 41 0.72 -4.18 8.25
N LEU A 42 1.65 -3.94 9.17
CA LEU A 42 2.84 -3.11 8.91
C LEU A 42 3.71 -3.69 7.79
N SER A 43 3.92 -5.00 7.78
CA SER A 43 4.70 -5.69 6.74
C SER A 43 4.07 -5.55 5.36
N LYS A 44 2.74 -5.71 5.23
CA LYS A 44 2.04 -5.48 3.95
C LYS A 44 2.11 -4.02 3.56
N MET A 45 1.89 -3.11 4.51
CA MET A 45 1.97 -1.66 4.28
C MET A 45 3.37 -1.25 3.78
N HIS A 46 4.44 -1.84 4.33
CA HIS A 46 5.81 -1.64 3.85
C HIS A 46 5.99 -2.11 2.40
N LYS A 47 5.51 -3.31 2.06
CA LYS A 47 5.57 -3.84 0.68
C LYS A 47 4.84 -2.93 -0.31
N TYR A 48 3.64 -2.46 0.05
CA TYR A 48 2.87 -1.53 -0.78
C TYR A 48 3.55 -0.16 -0.91
N ALA A 49 4.19 0.34 0.16
CA ALA A 49 4.94 1.60 0.10
C ALA A 49 6.12 1.50 -0.88
N ILE A 50 6.83 0.38 -0.89
CA ILE A 50 7.92 0.10 -1.85
C ILE A 50 7.38 0.06 -3.29
N LEU A 51 6.30 -0.67 -3.53
CA LEU A 51 5.69 -0.76 -4.87
C LEU A 51 5.25 0.62 -5.37
N SER A 52 4.55 1.39 -4.52
CA SER A 52 4.11 2.73 -4.88
C SER A 52 5.28 3.69 -5.13
N ALA A 53 6.40 3.55 -4.41
CA ALA A 53 7.60 4.32 -4.67
C ALA A 53 8.23 4.00 -6.04
N LYS A 54 8.25 2.72 -6.44
CA LYS A 54 8.71 2.30 -7.78
C LYS A 54 7.82 2.87 -8.87
N GLU A 55 6.50 2.74 -8.76
CA GLU A 55 5.55 3.31 -9.71
C GLU A 55 5.70 4.84 -9.83
N MET A 56 5.94 5.53 -8.72
CA MET A 56 6.16 6.98 -8.73
C MET A 56 7.44 7.35 -9.49
N LYS A 57 8.51 6.55 -9.34
CA LYS A 57 9.76 6.71 -10.09
C LYS A 57 9.54 6.47 -11.59
N GLU A 58 8.86 5.39 -11.95
CA GLU A 58 8.51 5.05 -13.35
C GLU A 58 7.67 6.16 -14.01
N LYS A 59 6.75 6.77 -13.26
CA LYS A 59 5.96 7.93 -13.72
C LYS A 59 6.77 9.24 -13.83
N GLY A 60 8.09 9.20 -13.63
CA GLY A 60 8.97 10.36 -13.78
C GLY A 60 8.81 11.42 -12.68
N ARG A 61 8.21 11.10 -11.52
CA ARG A 61 8.10 12.06 -10.42
C ARG A 61 9.48 12.35 -9.84
N LYS A 62 9.97 13.57 -10.03
CA LYS A 62 11.20 14.06 -9.37
C LYS A 62 11.01 14.13 -7.86
N PHE A 63 11.93 13.53 -7.11
CA PHE A 63 11.98 13.66 -5.66
C PHE A 63 12.29 15.11 -5.26
N ARG A 64 11.49 15.67 -4.34
CA ARG A 64 11.75 16.97 -3.71
C ARG A 64 11.59 16.81 -2.21
N ILE A 65 12.56 17.30 -1.43
CA ILE A 65 12.56 17.20 0.04
C ILE A 65 11.33 17.88 0.65
N HIS A 66 10.89 19.01 0.10
CA HIS A 66 9.66 19.67 0.53
C HIS A 66 8.42 18.78 0.36
N ASN A 67 8.36 17.93 -0.67
CA ASN A 67 7.25 17.00 -0.89
C ASN A 67 7.27 15.83 0.11
N LEU A 68 8.43 15.49 0.67
CA LEU A 68 8.56 14.44 1.70
C LEU A 68 7.86 14.86 2.99
N ILE A 69 7.88 16.14 3.34
CA ILE A 69 7.27 16.66 4.56
C ILE A 69 5.86 17.18 4.27
N PHE A 70 5.68 18.01 3.26
CA PHE A 70 4.38 18.68 3.03
C PHE A 70 3.27 17.69 2.66
N ASN A 71 3.53 16.66 1.84
CA ASN A 71 2.49 15.72 1.44
C ASN A 71 1.93 14.82 2.56
N PRO A 72 2.75 14.21 3.45
CA PRO A 72 2.19 13.44 4.56
C PRO A 72 1.45 14.35 5.55
N PHE A 73 1.94 15.56 5.83
CA PHE A 73 1.20 16.52 6.68
C PHE A 73 -0.12 16.96 6.05
N TYR A 74 -0.14 17.27 4.75
CA TYR A 74 -1.37 17.58 4.03
C TYR A 74 -2.35 16.39 4.01
N ARG A 75 -1.84 15.17 3.82
CA ARG A 75 -2.66 13.96 3.86
C ARG A 75 -3.25 13.73 5.25
N PHE A 76 -2.45 13.90 6.30
CA PHE A 76 -2.89 13.83 7.69
C PHE A 76 -3.99 14.84 7.96
N PHE A 77 -3.73 16.12 7.65
CA PHE A 77 -4.70 17.19 7.86
C PHE A 77 -6.00 16.94 7.08
N LYS A 78 -5.90 16.50 5.83
CA LYS A 78 -7.06 16.11 5.02
C LYS A 78 -7.83 14.93 5.63
N LYS A 79 -7.14 13.92 6.12
CA LYS A 79 -7.78 12.76 6.75
C LYS A 79 -8.42 13.09 8.10
N PHE A 80 -7.76 13.91 8.90
CA PHE A 80 -8.19 14.27 10.22
C PHE A 80 -9.32 15.31 10.21
N VAL A 81 -9.16 16.38 9.41
CA VAL A 81 -10.09 17.51 9.37
C VAL A 81 -11.17 17.32 8.31
N LEU A 82 -10.81 17.07 7.04
CA LEU A 82 -11.79 17.00 5.95
C LEU A 82 -12.64 15.72 5.99
N GLN A 83 -12.05 14.61 6.44
CA GLN A 83 -12.78 13.34 6.60
C GLN A 83 -13.42 13.17 7.97
N LYS A 84 -13.51 14.25 8.77
CA LYS A 84 -14.19 14.20 10.07
C LYS A 84 -13.61 13.12 11.01
N GLY A 85 -12.32 12.80 10.87
CA GLY A 85 -11.66 11.81 11.74
C GLY A 85 -11.70 12.21 13.21
N PHE A 86 -11.87 13.50 13.52
CA PHE A 86 -12.12 13.95 14.89
C PHE A 86 -13.48 13.50 15.45
N LEU A 87 -14.48 13.20 14.61
CA LEU A 87 -15.78 12.66 15.07
C LEU A 87 -15.65 11.20 15.52
N ASP A 88 -14.72 10.45 14.93
CA ASP A 88 -14.41 9.07 15.34
C ASP A 88 -13.50 9.00 16.58
N GLY A 89 -13.14 10.17 17.15
CA GLY A 89 -12.31 10.30 18.35
C GLY A 89 -10.92 9.67 18.19
N PHE A 90 -10.59 8.72 19.08
CA PHE A 90 -9.27 8.09 19.13
C PHE A 90 -8.97 7.21 17.91
N ASN A 91 -9.98 6.55 17.34
CA ASN A 91 -9.82 5.69 16.18
C ASN A 91 -9.45 6.50 14.93
N GLY A 92 -10.08 7.66 14.73
CA GLY A 92 -9.76 8.56 13.63
C GLY A 92 -8.35 9.16 13.75
N TYR A 93 -7.87 9.41 14.97
CA TYR A 93 -6.49 9.83 15.22
C TYR A 93 -5.47 8.73 14.84
N ILE A 94 -5.71 7.48 15.27
CA ILE A 94 -4.86 6.33 14.91
C ILE A 94 -4.79 6.15 13.39
N LEU A 95 -5.94 6.20 12.71
CA LEU A 95 -6.02 6.08 11.25
C LEU A 95 -5.29 7.23 10.53
N ALA A 96 -5.38 8.45 11.06
CA ALA A 96 -4.66 9.58 10.51
C ALA A 96 -3.13 9.40 10.65
N ILE A 97 -2.65 8.88 11.79
CA ILE A 97 -1.23 8.54 12.00
C ILE A 97 -0.80 7.44 11.02
N PHE A 98 -1.57 6.36 10.87
CA PHE A 98 -1.23 5.30 9.91
C PHE A 98 -1.14 5.84 8.48
N ALA A 99 -2.07 6.72 8.09
CA ALA A 99 -2.04 7.36 6.78
C ALA A 99 -0.80 8.26 6.61
N PHE A 100 -0.43 9.03 7.65
CA PHE A 100 0.79 9.81 7.66
C PHE A 100 2.02 8.92 7.50
N TYR A 101 2.14 7.88 8.31
CA TYR A 101 3.28 6.96 8.33
C TYR A 101 3.43 6.22 6.99
N PHE A 102 2.33 5.77 6.38
CA PHE A 102 2.34 5.15 5.05
C PHE A 102 2.88 6.11 3.97
N VAL A 103 2.35 7.34 3.93
CA VAL A 103 2.77 8.34 2.94
C VAL A 103 4.23 8.72 3.15
N PHE A 104 4.65 8.89 4.41
CA PHE A 104 6.03 9.16 4.77
C PHE A 104 6.97 8.05 4.31
N LEU A 105 6.64 6.79 4.60
CA LEU A 105 7.44 5.63 4.20
C LEU A 105 7.57 5.53 2.68
N LYS A 106 6.48 5.78 1.93
CA LYS A 106 6.50 5.82 0.46
C LYS A 106 7.51 6.84 -0.07
N TYR A 107 7.55 8.04 0.50
CA TYR A 107 8.49 9.08 0.06
C TYR A 107 9.94 8.82 0.50
N ILE A 108 10.17 8.17 1.64
CA ILE A 108 11.51 7.70 2.04
C ILE A 108 12.02 6.67 1.03
N ARG A 109 11.21 5.67 0.68
CA ARG A 109 11.59 4.66 -0.31
C ARG A 109 11.87 5.28 -1.69
N LEU A 110 11.11 6.30 -2.07
CA LEU A 110 11.38 7.06 -3.28
C LEU A 110 12.76 7.75 -3.21
N TRP A 111 13.10 8.38 -2.08
CA TRP A 111 14.40 9.01 -1.87
C TRP A 111 15.56 8.00 -1.96
N GLU A 112 15.41 6.85 -1.31
CA GLU A 112 16.39 5.74 -1.35
C GLU A 112 16.66 5.30 -2.80
N LEU A 113 15.61 5.11 -3.61
CA LEU A 113 15.73 4.76 -5.02
C LEU A 113 16.43 5.82 -5.90
N PHE A 114 16.38 7.10 -5.53
CA PHE A 114 17.12 8.18 -6.20
C PHE A 114 18.56 8.29 -5.71
N LYS A 115 18.82 7.99 -4.43
CA LYS A 115 20.16 7.97 -3.84
C LYS A 115 21.00 6.82 -4.40
N ASP A 116 20.42 5.63 -4.50
CA ASP A 116 21.09 4.45 -5.05
C ASP A 116 21.47 4.62 -6.52
N GLU A 117 20.64 5.30 -7.31
CA GLU A 117 20.92 5.62 -8.71
C GLU A 117 22.09 6.62 -8.86
N LYS A 118 22.16 7.64 -8.00
CA LYS A 118 23.33 8.53 -7.96
C LYS A 118 24.61 7.77 -7.59
N ASN A 119 24.53 6.87 -6.61
CA ASN A 119 25.67 6.08 -6.16
C ASN A 119 26.13 5.04 -7.20
N SER A 120 25.21 4.43 -7.96
CA SER A 120 25.57 3.49 -9.03
C SER A 120 26.19 4.20 -10.24
N CYS A 121 25.74 5.42 -10.55
CA CYS A 121 26.40 6.28 -11.55
C CYS A 121 27.81 6.71 -11.10
N ASN A 122 27.98 7.02 -9.81
CA ASN A 122 29.27 7.43 -9.25
C ASN A 122 30.29 6.29 -9.12
N ARG A 123 29.85 5.03 -9.01
CA ARG A 123 30.73 3.84 -8.90
C ARG A 123 31.12 3.23 -10.25
N ARG A 124 30.79 3.87 -11.38
CA ARG A 124 31.06 3.35 -12.74
C ARG A 124 32.31 3.95 -13.40
N TRP A 125 33.19 4.55 -12.61
CA TRP A 125 34.48 5.12 -13.04
C TRP A 125 35.60 4.53 -12.19
#